data_AF-A0A920Q4V6-F1
#
_entry.id   AF-A0A920Q4V6-F1
#
_cell.length_a   1.000
_cell.length_b   1.000
_cell.length_c   1.000
_cell.angle_alpha   90.00
_cell.angle_beta   90.00
_cell.angle_gamma   90.00
#
_symmetry.space_group_name_H-M   'P 1'
#
loop_
_entity.id
_entity.type
_entity.pdbx_description
1 polymer ?
#
loop_
_entity_poly.entity_id
_entity_poly.type
_entity_poly.pdbx_seq_one_letter_code
_entity_poly.pdbx_strand_id
1 'polypeptide(L)'
;MTKTGPGTEPRSTHQALADERNATVEIWINGEFLPRNEAKVSVFDSGFLVGDGVWEGLRLHHGRFAFLDRHLDRLFAGLAATGIDVGMARGEVADALRATVAHNDMHDDVHVRLMVTRGDKKTPSQHPSNCVGRAERGHHR
;
A
#
# COMPACT_ATOMS: atom_id res chain seq x y z
N MET A 1 30.10 -37.30 24.27
CA MET A 1 30.80 -36.15 23.65
C MET A 1 30.45 -36.13 22.17
N THR A 2 29.46 -35.33 21.77
CA THR A 2 29.16 -35.05 20.37
C THR A 2 29.02 -33.53 20.26
N LYS A 3 30.00 -32.89 19.62
CA LYS A 3 30.01 -31.46 19.34
C LYS A 3 28.99 -31.18 18.23
N THR A 4 27.93 -30.45 18.55
CA THR A 4 27.04 -29.80 17.58
C THR A 4 27.80 -28.62 16.96
N GLY A 5 27.97 -28.63 15.64
CA GLY A 5 28.47 -27.47 14.88
C GLY A 5 27.44 -26.33 14.85
N PRO A 6 27.84 -25.11 14.41
CA PRO A 6 26.96 -23.95 14.46
C PRO A 6 25.73 -24.19 13.56
N GLY A 7 24.55 -24.12 14.18
CA GLY A 7 23.27 -24.36 13.56
C GLY A 7 23.05 -23.44 12.37
N THR A 8 22.85 -24.02 11.19
CA THR A 8 22.23 -23.33 10.07
C THR A 8 20.75 -23.28 10.39
N GLU A 9 20.29 -22.15 10.91
CA GLU A 9 18.85 -21.85 11.05
C GLU A 9 18.14 -22.19 9.74
N PRO A 10 16.98 -22.87 9.78
CA PRO A 10 16.26 -23.24 8.57
C PRO A 10 15.85 -21.98 7.80
N ARG A 11 16.53 -21.72 6.68
CA ARG A 11 16.17 -20.63 5.77
C ARG A 11 14.84 -20.96 5.10
N SER A 12 13.79 -20.28 5.54
CA SER A 12 12.49 -20.27 4.87
C SER A 12 12.56 -19.38 3.62
N THR A 13 11.80 -19.72 2.57
CA THR A 13 11.62 -18.88 1.37
C THR A 13 11.01 -17.51 1.67
N HIS A 14 10.53 -17.29 2.89
CA HIS A 14 9.91 -16.04 3.35
C HIS A 14 10.75 -15.29 4.39
N GLN A 15 12.02 -15.67 4.59
CA GLN A 15 12.88 -15.00 5.56
C GLN A 15 13.40 -13.66 4.99
N ALA A 16 12.96 -12.56 5.58
CA ALA A 16 13.48 -11.22 5.28
C ALA A 16 14.61 -10.86 6.24
N LEU A 17 15.60 -10.09 5.76
CA LEU A 17 16.59 -9.46 6.63
C LEU A 17 15.91 -8.37 7.44
N ALA A 18 16.20 -8.32 8.74
CA ALA A 18 15.75 -7.21 9.58
C ALA A 18 16.39 -5.91 9.11
N ASP A 19 15.60 -4.85 9.03
CA ASP A 19 16.04 -3.51 8.68
C ASP A 19 15.53 -2.56 9.76
N GLU A 20 16.46 -1.95 10.49
CA GLU A 20 16.18 -1.09 11.64
C GLU A 20 15.33 0.13 11.26
N ARG A 21 15.40 0.59 10.00
CA ARG A 21 14.58 1.69 9.49
C ARG A 21 13.08 1.40 9.60
N ASN A 22 12.67 0.13 9.59
CA ASN A 22 11.28 -0.26 9.73
C ASN A 22 10.72 -0.07 11.16
N ALA A 23 11.58 0.09 12.17
CA ALA A 23 11.14 0.27 13.55
C ALA A 23 10.49 1.64 13.80
N THR A 24 10.94 2.67 13.07
CA THR A 24 10.50 4.07 13.23
C THR A 24 9.82 4.63 11.99
N VAL A 25 9.51 3.78 11.00
CA VAL A 25 8.87 4.21 9.75
C VAL A 25 7.50 4.84 10.03
N GLU A 26 7.25 5.97 9.38
CA GLU A 26 5.94 6.60 9.34
C GLU A 26 5.22 6.26 8.04
N ILE A 27 3.97 5.85 8.18
CA ILE A 27 3.11 5.35 7.11
C ILE A 27 2.21 6.48 6.65
N TRP A 28 2.21 6.74 5.35
CA TRP A 28 1.28 7.68 4.74
C TRP A 28 -0.12 7.05 4.61
N ILE A 29 -1.14 7.68 5.20
CA ILE A 29 -2.55 7.28 5.08
C ILE A 29 -3.36 8.53 4.78
N ASN A 30 -3.93 8.60 3.57
CA ASN A 30 -4.88 9.65 3.14
C ASN A 30 -4.42 11.10 3.41
N GLY A 31 -3.12 11.37 3.26
CA GLY A 31 -2.54 12.71 3.44
C GLY A 31 -1.78 12.91 4.76
N GLU A 32 -1.88 11.97 5.70
CA GLU A 32 -1.24 12.06 7.02
C GLU A 32 -0.13 11.02 7.17
N PHE A 33 0.98 11.41 7.80
CA PHE A 33 2.03 10.49 8.22
C PHE A 33 1.77 10.05 9.65
N LEU A 34 1.73 8.74 9.88
CA LEU A 34 1.45 8.15 11.17
C LEU A 34 2.57 7.17 11.55
N PRO A 35 3.02 7.14 12.81
CA PRO A 35 3.94 6.10 13.29
C PRO A 35 3.40 4.70 12.98
N ARG A 36 4.27 3.75 12.63
CA ARG A 36 3.89 2.37 12.24
C ARG A 36 2.90 1.70 13.19
N ASN A 37 3.02 1.91 14.50
CA ASN A 37 2.15 1.34 15.54
C ASN A 37 0.79 2.06 15.67
N GLU A 38 0.66 3.24 15.10
CA GLU A 38 -0.54 4.08 15.12
C GLU A 38 -1.27 4.09 13.78
N ALA A 39 -0.56 3.80 12.70
CA ALA A 39 -1.09 3.63 11.35
C ALA A 39 -2.15 2.51 11.30
N LYS A 40 -3.42 2.90 11.21
CA LYS A 40 -4.58 2.01 11.28
C LYS A 40 -5.52 2.26 10.11
N VAL A 41 -6.16 1.19 9.65
CA VAL A 41 -7.31 1.24 8.74
C VAL A 41 -8.52 0.65 9.43
N SER A 42 -9.71 1.05 8.99
CA SER A 42 -10.98 0.51 9.50
C SER A 42 -11.08 -0.99 9.20
N VAL A 43 -11.62 -1.78 10.13
CA VAL A 43 -12.00 -3.18 9.83
C VAL A 43 -13.17 -3.27 8.83
N PHE A 44 -13.85 -2.15 8.59
CA PHE A 44 -14.89 -2.03 7.57
C PHE A 44 -14.35 -1.53 6.22
N ASP A 45 -13.05 -1.22 6.12
CA ASP A 45 -12.42 -0.88 4.85
C ASP A 45 -12.61 -2.01 3.84
N SER A 46 -12.95 -1.68 2.60
CA SER A 46 -13.29 -2.65 1.56
C SER A 46 -12.14 -3.61 1.21
N GLY A 47 -10.90 -3.13 1.29
CA GLY A 47 -9.71 -3.94 1.06
C GLY A 47 -9.53 -5.01 2.13
N PHE A 48 -9.84 -4.67 3.39
CA PHE A 48 -9.83 -5.63 4.49
C PHE A 48 -11.06 -6.56 4.45
N LEU A 49 -12.26 -6.00 4.30
CA LEU A 49 -13.52 -6.72 4.48
C LEU A 49 -13.81 -7.73 3.37
N VAL A 50 -13.49 -7.39 2.12
CA VAL A 50 -13.86 -8.20 0.94
C VAL A 50 -12.79 -8.25 -0.16
N GLY A 51 -11.60 -7.72 0.10
CA GLY A 51 -10.51 -7.67 -0.89
C GLY A 51 -10.74 -6.68 -2.04
N ASP A 52 -11.59 -5.68 -1.86
CA ASP A 52 -11.95 -4.68 -2.87
C ASP A 52 -10.97 -3.50 -2.82
N GLY A 53 -9.87 -3.64 -3.56
CA GLY A 53 -8.80 -2.64 -3.68
C GLY A 53 -7.77 -3.03 -4.74
N VAL A 54 -6.92 -2.09 -5.11
CA VAL A 54 -5.78 -2.26 -6.03
C VAL A 54 -4.51 -1.91 -5.28
N TRP A 55 -3.43 -2.65 -5.55
CA TRP A 55 -2.16 -2.42 -4.88
C TRP A 55 -0.97 -2.56 -5.82
N GLU A 56 0.13 -1.91 -5.47
CA GLU A 56 1.40 -1.96 -6.18
C GLU A 56 2.55 -2.16 -5.18
N GLY A 57 3.56 -2.93 -5.60
CA GLY A 57 4.84 -3.05 -4.90
C GLY A 57 5.93 -2.38 -5.71
N LEU A 58 6.50 -1.29 -5.19
CA LEU A 58 7.53 -0.50 -5.86
C LEU A 58 8.88 -0.66 -5.18
N ARG A 59 9.95 -0.78 -5.96
CA ARG A 59 11.33 -0.78 -5.45
C ARG A 59 11.93 0.61 -5.61
N LEU A 60 12.42 1.18 -4.51
CA LEU A 60 13.31 2.33 -4.53
C LEU A 60 14.75 1.82 -4.58
N HIS A 61 15.51 2.34 -5.54
CA HIS A 61 16.94 2.07 -5.66
C HIS A 61 17.67 3.36 -6.01
N HIS A 62 18.72 3.69 -5.26
CA HIS A 62 19.51 4.92 -5.44
C HIS A 62 18.66 6.19 -5.67
N GLY A 63 17.64 6.40 -4.82
CA GLY A 63 16.76 7.56 -4.83
C GLY A 63 15.70 7.55 -5.94
N ARG A 64 15.56 6.46 -6.70
CA ARG A 64 14.62 6.37 -7.83
C ARG A 64 13.74 5.14 -7.74
N PHE A 65 12.45 5.33 -7.98
CA PHE A 65 11.51 4.22 -8.11
C PHE A 65 11.74 3.50 -9.45
N ALA A 66 12.04 2.21 -9.40
CA ALA A 66 12.19 1.39 -10.58
C ALA A 66 10.85 1.29 -11.34
N PHE A 67 10.88 1.61 -12.64
CA PHE A 67 9.71 1.51 -13.54
C PHE A 67 8.44 2.22 -13.04
N LEU A 68 8.59 3.34 -12.31
CA LEU A 68 7.46 4.05 -11.67
C LEU A 68 6.28 4.26 -12.62
N ASP A 69 6.54 4.72 -13.85
CA ASP A 69 5.48 4.95 -14.82
C ASP A 69 4.69 3.68 -15.14
N ARG A 70 5.36 2.53 -15.30
CA ARG A 70 4.68 1.25 -15.57
C ARG A 70 3.86 0.76 -14.38
N HIS A 71 4.33 1.03 -13.16
CA HIS A 71 3.55 0.72 -11.94
C HIS A 71 2.30 1.59 -11.88
N LEU A 72 2.41 2.89 -12.15
CA LEU A 72 1.27 3.81 -12.15
C LEU A 72 0.28 3.46 -13.27
N ASP A 73 0.76 3.14 -14.47
CA ASP A 73 -0.12 2.74 -15.58
C ASP A 73 -0.95 1.50 -15.21
N ARG A 74 -0.33 0.50 -14.55
CA ARG A 74 -1.02 -0.69 -14.07
C ARG A 74 -1.99 -0.38 -12.91
N LEU A 75 -1.58 0.46 -11.96
CA LEU A 75 -2.45 0.91 -10.88
C LEU A 75 -3.72 1.55 -11.45
N PHE A 76 -3.58 2.56 -12.32
CA PHE A 76 -4.72 3.28 -12.89
C PHE A 76 -5.57 2.41 -13.81
N ALA A 77 -4.98 1.47 -14.54
CA ALA A 77 -5.74 0.45 -15.28
C ALA A 77 -6.57 -0.43 -14.34
N GLY A 78 -6.01 -0.87 -13.21
CA GLY A 78 -6.73 -1.63 -12.19
C GLY A 78 -7.84 -0.83 -11.52
N LEU A 79 -7.58 0.44 -11.19
CA LEU A 79 -8.58 1.35 -10.63
C LEU A 79 -9.74 1.56 -11.59
N ALA A 80 -9.44 1.76 -12.88
CA ALA A 80 -10.45 1.89 -13.92
C ALA A 80 -11.28 0.60 -14.08
N ALA A 81 -10.63 -0.57 -14.13
CA ALA A 81 -11.30 -1.86 -14.27
C ALA A 81 -12.22 -2.20 -13.08
N THR A 82 -11.90 -1.70 -11.88
CA THR A 82 -12.68 -1.91 -10.65
C THR A 82 -13.64 -0.76 -10.35
N GLY A 83 -13.59 0.33 -11.12
CA GLY A 83 -14.37 1.55 -10.87
C GLY A 83 -14.06 2.20 -9.52
N ILE A 84 -12.85 2.01 -8.98
CA ILE A 84 -12.39 2.69 -7.76
C ILE A 84 -11.88 4.08 -8.14
N ASP A 85 -12.40 5.11 -7.47
CA ASP A 85 -11.93 6.48 -7.60
C ASP A 85 -10.94 6.77 -6.48
N VAL A 86 -9.66 6.97 -6.84
CA VAL A 86 -8.58 7.27 -5.89
C VAL A 86 -8.63 8.73 -5.41
N GLY A 87 -9.38 9.61 -6.08
CA GLY A 87 -9.47 11.03 -5.72
C GLY A 87 -8.18 11.83 -5.93
N MET A 88 -7.19 11.24 -6.61
CA MET A 88 -5.88 11.84 -6.90
C MET A 88 -5.52 11.64 -8.38
N ALA A 89 -4.94 12.66 -9.00
CA ALA A 89 -4.32 12.54 -10.30
C ALA A 89 -3.06 11.66 -10.22
N ARG A 90 -2.69 11.07 -11.36
CA ARG A 90 -1.49 10.22 -11.47
C ARG A 90 -0.21 10.88 -10.95
N GLY A 91 -0.04 12.17 -11.22
CA GLY A 91 1.09 12.96 -10.71
C GLY A 91 1.09 13.06 -9.19
N GLU A 92 -0.07 13.30 -8.60
CA GLU A 92 -0.21 13.44 -7.13
C GLU A 92 0.07 12.11 -6.41
N VAL A 93 -0.32 10.97 -7.01
CA VAL A 93 0.06 9.64 -6.48
C VAL A 93 1.59 9.44 -6.54
N ALA A 94 2.23 9.86 -7.64
CA ALA A 94 3.69 9.81 -7.75
C ALA A 94 4.37 10.71 -6.72
N ASP A 95 3.81 11.89 -6.48
CA ASP A 95 4.34 12.84 -5.50
C ASP A 95 4.15 12.34 -4.06
N ALA A 96 3.02 11.70 -3.75
CA ALA A 96 2.82 11.04 -2.45
C ALA A 96 3.84 9.93 -2.20
N LEU A 97 4.17 9.11 -3.22
CA LEU A 97 5.22 8.08 -3.12
C LEU A 97 6.59 8.70 -2.86
N ARG A 98 6.95 9.79 -3.56
CA ARG A 98 8.22 10.50 -3.36
C ARG A 98 8.29 11.16 -1.99
N ALA A 99 7.21 11.82 -1.58
CA ALA A 99 7.09 12.42 -0.26
C ALA A 99 7.23 11.36 0.84
N THR A 100 6.64 10.18 0.66
CA THR A 100 6.73 9.09 1.64
C THR A 100 8.16 8.62 1.88
N VAL A 101 8.95 8.41 0.81
CA VAL A 101 10.35 7.98 0.98
C VAL A 101 11.24 9.11 1.48
N ALA A 102 10.99 10.36 1.05
CA ALA A 102 11.73 11.53 1.53
C ALA A 102 11.47 11.79 3.02
N HIS A 103 10.21 11.69 3.46
CA HIS A 103 9.80 11.88 4.86
C HIS A 103 10.48 10.89 5.80
N ASN A 104 10.73 9.67 5.33
CA ASN A 104 11.39 8.61 6.09
C ASN A 104 12.92 8.55 5.89
N ASP A 105 13.52 9.55 5.22
CA ASP A 105 14.96 9.57 4.86
C ASP A 105 15.44 8.26 4.18
N MET A 106 14.59 7.70 3.33
CA MET A 106 14.81 6.43 2.66
C MET A 106 15.30 6.64 1.23
N HIS A 107 16.51 6.16 0.94
CA HIS A 107 17.16 6.37 -0.36
C HIS A 107 17.40 5.10 -1.17
N ASP A 108 17.58 3.94 -0.51
CA ASP A 108 17.97 2.71 -1.20
C ASP A 108 17.46 1.45 -0.51
N ASP A 109 17.36 0.39 -1.30
CA ASP A 109 16.91 -0.95 -0.91
C ASP A 109 15.53 -1.00 -0.24
N VAL A 110 14.66 -0.05 -0.59
CA VAL A 110 13.32 0.08 0.02
C VAL A 110 12.25 -0.51 -0.89
N HIS A 111 11.35 -1.28 -0.29
CA HIS A 111 10.13 -1.73 -0.94
C HIS A 111 8.93 -0.93 -0.40
N VAL A 112 8.28 -0.17 -1.26
CA VAL A 112 7.08 0.61 -0.93
C VAL A 112 5.86 -0.16 -1.41
N ARG A 113 4.91 -0.41 -0.51
CA ARG A 113 3.60 -0.97 -0.86
C ARG A 113 2.57 0.15 -0.91
N LEU A 114 2.04 0.39 -2.10
CA LEU A 114 0.93 1.30 -2.33
C LEU A 114 -0.37 0.50 -2.34
N MET A 115 -1.39 0.97 -1.61
CA MET A 115 -2.72 0.36 -1.60
C MET A 115 -3.78 1.45 -1.78
N VAL A 116 -4.76 1.18 -2.62
CA VAL A 116 -5.94 2.02 -2.83
C VAL A 116 -7.17 1.13 -2.69
N THR A 117 -8.07 1.48 -1.78
CA THR A 117 -9.31 0.74 -1.52
C THR A 117 -10.51 1.60 -1.91
N ARG A 118 -11.69 1.00 -1.97
CA ARG A 118 -12.94 1.74 -2.17
C ARG A 118 -13.41 2.47 -0.91
N GLY A 119 -12.75 2.23 0.23
CA GLY A 119 -13.08 2.78 1.55
C GLY A 119 -14.09 1.94 2.32
N ASP A 120 -14.62 2.51 3.39
CA ASP A 120 -15.47 1.80 4.36
C ASP A 120 -16.79 1.31 3.76
N LYS A 121 -17.20 0.10 4.16
CA LYS A 121 -18.45 -0.55 3.74
C LYS A 121 -19.46 -0.57 4.87
N LYS A 122 -20.75 -0.40 4.53
CA LYS A 122 -21.89 -0.58 5.42
C LYS A 122 -22.15 -2.06 5.75
N THR A 123 -21.85 -2.96 4.80
CA THR A 123 -22.08 -4.40 4.89
C THR A 123 -20.95 -5.16 4.18
N PRO A 124 -20.70 -6.44 4.53
CA PRO A 124 -19.65 -7.26 3.91
C PRO A 124 -20.07 -7.75 2.51
N SER A 125 -20.23 -6.81 1.58
CA SER A 125 -20.64 -7.06 0.20
C SER A 125 -19.73 -6.30 -0.76
N GLN A 126 -19.36 -6.97 -1.86
CA GLN A 126 -18.54 -6.37 -2.92
C GLN A 126 -19.30 -5.32 -3.75
N HIS A 127 -20.62 -5.23 -3.63
CA HIS A 127 -21.40 -4.28 -4.41
C HIS A 127 -20.97 -2.82 -4.11
N PRO A 128 -20.64 -1.99 -5.12
CA PRO A 128 -20.11 -0.64 -4.90
C PRO A 128 -21.04 0.30 -4.11
N SER A 129 -22.35 0.12 -4.19
CA SER A 129 -23.33 0.95 -3.46
C SER A 129 -23.25 0.82 -1.94
N ASN A 130 -22.54 -0.19 -1.44
CA ASN A 130 -22.42 -0.44 -0.01
C ASN A 130 -21.27 0.35 0.62
N CYS A 131 -20.53 1.16 -0.13
CA CYS A 131 -19.53 2.07 0.43
C CYS A 131 -20.16 3.27 1.16
N VAL A 132 -19.55 3.64 2.29
CA VAL A 132 -19.87 4.84 3.07
C VAL A 132 -19.29 6.07 2.38
N GLY A 133 -20.00 7.20 2.41
CA GLY A 133 -19.45 8.49 1.95
C GLY A 133 -19.54 8.78 0.44
N ARG A 134 -19.97 7.83 -0.39
CA ARG A 134 -20.33 8.15 -1.78
C ARG A 134 -21.74 8.74 -1.80
N ALA A 135 -21.84 10.07 -1.86
CA ALA A 135 -23.07 10.68 -2.38
C ALA A 135 -23.31 10.06 -3.76
N GLU A 136 -24.52 9.57 -3.99
CA GLU A 136 -24.95 9.01 -5.26
C GLU A 136 -24.72 10.05 -6.37
N ARG A 137 -23.55 10.05 -7.02
CA ARG A 137 -23.45 10.56 -8.38
C ARG A 137 -24.17 9.52 -9.23
N GLY A 138 -25.50 9.70 -9.29
CA GLY A 138 -26.41 8.84 -10.01
C GLY A 138 -25.89 8.61 -11.42
N HIS A 139 -25.56 7.36 -11.72
CA HIS A 139 -25.64 6.87 -13.09
C HIS A 139 -27.12 6.61 -13.35
N HIS A 140 -27.86 7.68 -13.64
CA HIS A 140 -29.11 7.54 -14.34
C HIS A 140 -28.80 7.34 -15.83
N ARG A 141 -29.04 6.09 -16.25
CA ARG A 141 -29.17 5.56 -17.61
C ARG A 141 -27.90 5.29 -18.39
#